data_AF-A0A4Y2F3B8-F1
#
_entry.id   AF-A0A4Y2F3B8-F1
#
_cell.length_a   1.000
_cell.length_b   1.000
_cell.length_c   1.000
_cell.angle_alpha   90.00
_cell.angle_beta   90.00
_cell.angle_gamma   90.00
#
_symmetry.space_group_name_H-M   'P 1'
#
loop_
_entity.id
_entity.type
_entity.pdbx_description
1 polymer ?
#
loop_
_entity_poly.entity_id
_entity_poly.type
_entity_poly.pdbx_seq_one_letter_code
_entity_poly.pdbx_strand_id
1 'polypeptide(L)'
;MESGISLHFKNLKQYRNETNATIETNYFSIALKNMKDGFAVRFEQFRTNKSTLAFIVNPPNTNTNEINVEPFGIDAGSLQMQLLDLKTRLLEWQVHRTQEQVGGPEMHAHRAAQVDSSKRNSAS
;
A
#
# COMPACT_ATOMS: atom_id res chain seq x y z
N MET A 1 -36.36 4.60 26.32
CA MET A 1 -35.84 4.51 24.94
C MET A 1 -34.42 3.98 25.03
N GLU A 2 -34.12 2.78 24.51
CA GLU A 2 -32.73 2.26 24.50
C GLU A 2 -31.87 3.20 23.64
N SER A 3 -30.71 3.65 24.14
CA SER A 3 -29.80 4.47 23.33
C SER A 3 -29.21 3.61 22.21
N GLY A 4 -29.04 4.17 21.01
CA GLY A 4 -28.50 3.45 19.84
C GLY A 4 -27.14 2.79 20.09
N ILE A 5 -26.38 3.29 21.07
CA ILE A 5 -25.11 2.72 21.53
C ILE A 5 -25.32 1.32 22.12
N SER A 6 -26.37 1.09 22.91
CA SER A 6 -26.62 -0.21 23.54
C SER A 6 -27.13 -1.28 22.56
N LEU A 7 -27.62 -0.88 21.38
CA LEU A 7 -28.16 -1.80 20.36
C LEU A 7 -27.05 -2.51 19.57
N HIS A 8 -25.91 -1.84 19.33
CA HIS A 8 -24.84 -2.39 18.49
C HIS A 8 -23.79 -3.17 19.29
N PHE A 9 -23.58 -2.86 20.58
CA PHE A 9 -22.57 -3.51 21.41
C PHE A 9 -23.19 -4.60 22.31
N LYS A 10 -23.35 -5.81 21.76
CA LYS A 10 -23.95 -6.97 22.47
C LYS A 10 -23.31 -7.25 23.84
N ASN A 11 -21.98 -7.25 23.90
CA ASN A 11 -21.24 -7.50 25.14
C ASN A 11 -21.43 -6.38 26.17
N LEU A 12 -21.55 -5.12 25.73
CA LEU A 12 -21.76 -3.98 26.61
C LEU A 12 -23.19 -3.98 27.19
N LYS A 13 -24.18 -4.35 26.37
CA LYS A 13 -25.57 -4.57 26.81
C LYS A 13 -25.65 -5.71 27.82
N GLN A 14 -24.96 -6.82 27.56
CA GLN A 14 -24.88 -7.96 28.47
C GLN A 14 -24.27 -7.57 29.82
N TYR A 15 -23.10 -6.92 29.81
CA TYR A 15 -22.43 -6.45 31.04
C TYR A 15 -23.34 -5.55 31.87
N ARG A 16 -24.02 -4.58 31.25
CA ARG A 16 -24.97 -3.70 31.93
C ARG A 16 -26.10 -4.49 32.58
N ASN A 17 -26.68 -5.46 31.87
CA ASN A 17 -27.81 -6.25 32.36
C ASN A 17 -27.41 -7.20 33.50
N GLU A 18 -26.20 -7.77 33.44
CA GLU A 18 -25.69 -8.71 34.46
C GLU A 18 -25.24 -7.99 35.73
N THR A 19 -24.70 -6.78 35.62
CA THR A 19 -24.07 -6.07 36.74
C THR A 19 -24.87 -4.88 37.26
N ASN A 20 -25.96 -4.50 36.60
CA ASN A 20 -26.69 -3.24 36.82
C ASN A 20 -25.78 -1.99 36.77
N ALA A 21 -24.62 -2.07 36.12
CA ALA A 21 -23.70 -0.95 36.01
C ALA A 21 -24.32 0.22 35.22
N THR A 22 -24.07 1.45 35.66
CA THR A 22 -24.44 2.65 34.92
C THR A 22 -23.37 2.95 33.87
N ILE A 23 -23.76 2.95 32.60
CA ILE A 23 -22.85 3.33 31.51
C ILE A 23 -22.94 4.84 31.32
N GLU A 24 -21.84 5.54 31.60
CA GLU A 24 -21.73 6.97 31.32
C GLU A 24 -21.60 7.19 29.81
N THR A 25 -22.71 7.48 29.16
CA THR A 25 -22.78 7.56 27.69
C THR A 25 -21.91 8.68 27.13
N ASN A 26 -21.75 9.79 27.85
CA ASN A 26 -20.93 10.93 27.43
C ASN A 26 -19.44 10.56 27.37
N TYR A 27 -18.91 10.01 28.46
CA TYR A 27 -17.55 9.49 28.49
C TYR A 27 -17.32 8.42 27.41
N PHE A 28 -18.23 7.46 27.26
CA PHE A 28 -18.11 6.41 26.25
C PHE A 28 -18.08 6.98 24.82
N SER A 29 -18.93 7.95 24.50
CA SER A 29 -18.94 8.64 23.20
C SER A 29 -17.65 9.42 22.95
N ILE A 30 -17.10 10.11 23.96
CA ILE A 30 -15.83 10.84 23.85
C ILE A 30 -14.67 9.87 23.61
N ALA A 31 -14.61 8.77 24.38
CA ALA A 31 -13.59 7.74 24.21
C ALA A 31 -13.61 7.12 22.81
N LEU A 32 -14.80 6.77 22.29
CA LEU A 32 -14.94 6.25 20.92
C LEU A 32 -14.51 7.27 19.87
N LYS A 33 -14.87 8.54 20.04
CA LYS A 33 -14.45 9.61 19.13
C LYS A 33 -12.92 9.74 19.12
N ASN A 34 -12.29 9.79 20.28
CA ASN A 34 -10.84 9.90 20.40
C ASN A 34 -10.11 8.68 19.81
N MET A 35 -10.65 7.47 20.00
CA MET A 35 -10.11 6.24 19.40
C MET A 35 -10.19 6.29 17.88
N LYS A 36 -11.33 6.72 17.32
CA LYS A 36 -11.53 6.86 15.87
C LYS A 36 -10.57 7.89 15.29
N ASP A 37 -10.47 9.06 15.91
CA ASP A 37 -9.64 10.17 15.43
C ASP A 37 -8.14 9.80 15.54
N GLY A 38 -7.72 9.19 16.65
CA GLY A 38 -6.36 8.69 16.82
C GLY A 38 -5.99 7.55 15.86
N PHE A 39 -6.94 6.65 15.57
CA PHE A 39 -6.75 5.61 14.57
C PHE A 39 -6.57 6.21 13.18
N ALA A 40 -7.41 7.17 12.79
CA ALA A 40 -7.33 7.82 11.48
C ALA A 40 -5.96 8.48 11.25
N VAL A 41 -5.43 9.20 12.25
CA VAL A 41 -4.10 9.80 12.17
C VAL A 41 -3.01 8.75 11.94
N ARG A 42 -3.02 7.65 12.73
CA ARG A 42 -2.04 6.58 12.59
C ARG A 42 -2.19 5.82 11.27
N PHE A 43 -3.41 5.65 10.79
CA PHE A 43 -3.70 4.99 9.52
C PHE A 43 -3.20 5.80 8.32
N GLU A 44 -3.38 7.12 8.34
CA GLU A 44 -2.83 8.00 7.31
C GLU A 44 -1.29 8.01 7.34
N GLN A 45 -0.69 8.08 8.53
CA GLN A 45 0.77 7.92 8.68
C GLN A 45 1.26 6.58 8.13
N PHE A 46 0.53 5.49 8.38
CA PHE A 46 0.85 4.18 7.81
C PHE A 46 0.76 4.20 6.28
N ARG A 47 -0.27 4.82 5.70
CA ARG A 47 -0.41 4.97 4.25
C ARG A 47 0.75 5.74 3.62
N THR A 48 1.22 6.80 4.25
CA THR A 48 2.34 7.61 3.74
C THR A 48 3.67 6.89 3.93
N ASN A 49 3.83 6.15 5.04
CA ASN A 49 5.04 5.39 5.35
C ASN A 49 5.08 4.02 4.64
N LYS A 50 4.14 3.73 3.73
CA LYS A 50 4.07 2.49 2.95
C LYS A 50 5.33 2.25 2.09
N SER A 51 6.01 3.32 1.68
CA SER A 51 7.34 3.26 1.03
C SER A 51 8.49 2.98 2.00
N THR A 52 8.34 3.33 3.29
CA THR A 52 9.28 2.99 4.37
C THR A 52 9.11 1.54 4.83
N LEU A 53 7.87 1.02 4.77
CA LEU A 53 7.52 -0.38 4.96
C LEU A 53 7.64 -1.21 3.68
N ALA A 54 8.10 -0.63 2.57
CA ALA A 54 8.50 -1.42 1.43
C ALA A 54 9.63 -2.31 1.94
N PHE A 55 9.32 -3.59 2.15
CA PHE A 55 10.33 -4.62 2.32
C PHE A 55 11.35 -4.31 1.25
N ILE A 56 12.58 -3.99 1.66
CA ILE A 56 13.70 -3.93 0.73
C ILE A 56 13.79 -5.34 0.22
N VAL A 57 13.05 -5.64 -0.85
CA VAL A 57 13.23 -6.83 -1.67
C VAL A 57 14.56 -6.57 -2.34
N ASN A 58 15.64 -6.77 -1.60
CA ASN A 58 16.91 -7.04 -2.23
C ASN A 58 16.63 -8.34 -2.98
N PRO A 59 16.60 -8.32 -4.33
CA PRO A 59 16.52 -9.57 -5.05
C PRO A 59 17.65 -10.43 -4.50
N PRO A 60 17.36 -11.68 -4.06
CA PRO A 60 18.40 -12.58 -3.63
C PRO A 60 19.46 -12.60 -4.74
N ASN A 61 20.66 -12.14 -4.41
CA ASN A 61 21.81 -12.15 -5.31
C ASN A 61 22.42 -13.55 -5.41
N THR A 62 21.73 -14.55 -4.87
CA THR A 62 22.16 -15.92 -4.77
C THR A 62 22.32 -16.52 -6.16
N ASN A 63 23.48 -17.11 -6.38
CA ASN A 63 23.74 -17.96 -7.53
C ASN A 63 22.79 -19.16 -7.47
N THR A 64 21.94 -19.33 -8.49
CA THR A 64 20.99 -20.46 -8.58
C THR A 64 21.67 -21.82 -8.53
N ASN A 65 22.94 -21.86 -8.91
CA ASN A 65 23.73 -23.09 -8.97
C ASN A 65 24.22 -23.54 -7.58
N GLU A 66 24.09 -22.69 -6.56
CA GLU A 66 24.50 -22.97 -5.19
C GLU A 66 23.32 -23.41 -4.29
N ILE A 67 22.09 -23.37 -4.80
CA ILE A 67 20.91 -23.80 -4.05
C ILE A 67 20.80 -25.33 -4.13
N ASN A 68 21.02 -26.02 -3.01
CA ASN A 68 20.81 -27.45 -2.94
C ASN A 68 19.31 -27.79 -2.89
N VAL A 69 18.79 -28.27 -4.01
CA VAL A 69 17.37 -28.63 -4.18
C VAL A 69 17.10 -30.13 -4.04
N GLU A 70 18.15 -30.96 -4.02
CA GLU A 70 18.06 -32.43 -3.95
C GLU A 70 17.25 -32.92 -2.74
N PRO A 71 17.40 -32.37 -1.51
CA PRO A 71 16.65 -32.83 -0.35
C PRO A 71 15.14 -32.59 -0.45
N PHE A 72 14.70 -31.73 -1.38
CA PHE A 72 13.30 -31.32 -1.51
C PHE A 72 12.61 -31.96 -2.71
N GLY A 73 13.32 -32.78 -3.51
CA GLY A 73 12.77 -33.39 -4.72
C GLY A 73 12.32 -32.37 -5.78
N ILE A 74 12.89 -31.16 -5.73
CA ILE A 74 12.57 -30.08 -6.67
C ILE A 74 13.46 -30.22 -7.90
N ASP A 75 12.85 -30.16 -9.08
CA ASP A 75 13.59 -30.12 -10.34
C ASP A 75 14.38 -28.80 -10.46
N ALA A 76 15.71 -28.92 -10.59
CA ALA A 76 16.61 -27.77 -10.68
C ALA A 76 16.30 -26.88 -11.89
N GLY A 77 15.91 -27.48 -13.03
CA GLY A 77 15.53 -26.74 -14.23
C GLY A 77 14.27 -25.89 -14.02
N SER A 78 13.23 -26.48 -13.41
CA SER A 78 12.00 -25.79 -13.05
C SER A 78 12.23 -24.62 -12.09
N LEU A 79 13.07 -24.82 -11.05
CA LEU A 79 13.41 -23.75 -10.12
C LEU A 79 14.16 -22.59 -10.80
N GLN A 80 15.10 -22.91 -11.71
CA GLN A 80 15.82 -21.89 -12.47
C GLN A 80 14.88 -21.05 -13.33
N MET A 81 13.93 -21.69 -14.02
CA MET A 81 12.93 -20.99 -14.83
C MET A 81 12.03 -20.09 -13.97
N GLN A 82 11.57 -20.57 -12.81
CA GLN A 82 10.78 -19.77 -11.87
C GLN A 82 11.56 -18.56 -11.32
N LEU A 83 12.85 -18.73 -11.02
CA LEU A 83 13.66 -17.61 -10.54
C LEU A 83 13.96 -16.60 -11.65
N LEU A 84 14.20 -17.06 -12.89
CA LEU A 84 14.37 -16.19 -14.05
C LEU A 84 13.11 -15.35 -14.30
N ASP A 85 11.95 -15.99 -14.30
CA ASP A 85 10.64 -15.35 -14.43
C ASP A 85 10.38 -14.33 -13.29
N LEU A 86 10.72 -14.68 -12.05
CA LEU A 86 10.64 -13.75 -10.92
C LEU A 86 11.58 -12.55 -11.08
N LYS A 87 12.82 -12.74 -11.54
CA LYS A 87 13.77 -11.66 -11.83
C LYS A 87 13.23 -10.73 -12.92
N THR A 88 12.68 -11.28 -14.00
CA THR A 88 12.08 -10.50 -15.09
C THR A 88 10.90 -9.66 -14.58
N ARG A 89 9.97 -10.27 -13.84
CA ARG A 89 8.83 -9.53 -13.25
C ARG A 89 9.27 -8.44 -12.28
N LEU A 90 10.32 -8.68 -11.49
CA LEU A 90 10.86 -7.67 -10.58
C LEU A 90 11.45 -6.49 -11.36
N LEU A 91 12.20 -6.75 -12.44
CA LEU A 91 12.73 -5.71 -13.32
C LEU A 91 11.61 -4.92 -14.00
N GLU A 92 10.59 -5.59 -14.54
CA GLU A 92 9.41 -4.95 -15.12
C GLU A 92 8.69 -4.06 -14.10
N TRP A 93 8.53 -4.55 -12.87
CA TRP A 93 7.93 -3.77 -11.79
C TRP A 93 8.77 -2.56 -11.41
N GLN A 94 10.09 -2.69 -11.34
CA GLN A 94 11.00 -1.56 -11.08
C GLN A 94 10.96 -0.51 -12.20
N VAL A 95 10.91 -0.94 -13.46
CA VAL A 95 10.77 -0.04 -14.62
C VAL A 95 9.43 0.68 -14.58
N HIS A 96 8.33 -0.05 -14.33
CA HIS A 96 7.00 0.54 -14.23
C HIS A 96 6.90 1.58 -13.09
N ARG A 97 7.45 1.26 -11.92
CA ARG A 97 7.54 2.19 -10.77
C ARG A 97 8.38 3.43 -11.07
N THR A 98 9.42 3.30 -11.89
CA THR A 98 10.26 4.43 -12.29
C THR A 98 9.53 5.31 -13.32
N GLN A 99 8.79 4.72 -14.25
CA GLN A 99 7.97 5.48 -15.21
C GLN A 99 6.81 6.22 -14.53
N GLU A 100 6.16 5.65 -13.51
CA GLU A 100 5.14 6.36 -12.72
C GLU A 100 5.70 7.58 -11.97
N GLN A 101 6.98 7.56 -11.58
CA GLN A 101 7.62 8.72 -10.93
C GLN A 101 8.19 9.76 -11.92
N VAL A 102 8.52 9.35 -13.15
CA VAL A 102 9.04 10.24 -14.21
C VAL A 102 7.90 10.82 -15.08
N GLY A 103 6.70 10.26 -15.01
CA GLY A 103 5.49 10.74 -15.70
C GLY A 103 4.76 11.92 -15.05
N GLY A 104 5.47 12.81 -14.35
CA GLY A 104 4.96 14.13 -13.94
C GLY A 104 4.79 15.08 -15.14
N PRO A 105 4.03 16.19 -15.03
CA PRO A 105 3.41 16.91 -16.14
C PRO A 105 4.39 17.79 -16.96
N GLU A 106 5.49 17.23 -17.45
CA GLU A 106 6.50 17.97 -18.23
C GLU A 106 6.65 17.43 -19.66
N MET A 107 6.02 16.30 -20.00
CA MET A 107 6.01 15.78 -21.39
C MET A 107 5.03 16.51 -22.32
N HIS A 108 4.07 17.27 -21.79
CA HIS A 108 3.11 18.02 -22.62
C HIS A 108 3.59 19.43 -23.00
N ALA A 109 4.55 20.01 -22.27
CA ALA A 109 5.04 21.36 -22.57
C ALA A 109 5.97 21.40 -23.79
N HIS A 110 6.80 20.37 -23.99
CA HIS A 110 7.78 20.36 -25.08
C HIS A 110 7.17 20.13 -26.47
N ARG A 111 6.00 19.47 -26.57
CA ARG A 111 5.32 19.27 -27.86
C ARG A 111 4.56 20.52 -28.32
N ALA A 112 4.04 21.33 -27.41
CA ALA A 112 3.34 22.57 -27.76
C ALA A 112 4.31 23.67 -28.24
N ALA A 113 5.49 23.78 -27.62
CA ALA A 113 6.48 24.79 -27.97
C ALA A 113 7.11 24.57 -29.37
N GLN A 114 7.36 23.32 -29.78
CA GLN A 114 7.93 23.02 -31.09
C GLN A 114 6.96 23.25 -32.27
N VAL A 115 5.66 23.07 -32.06
CA VAL A 115 4.66 23.29 -33.11
C VAL A 115 4.46 24.78 -33.39
N ASP A 116 4.59 25.63 -32.38
CA ASP A 116 4.43 27.09 -32.54
C ASP A 116 5.64 27.77 -33.20
N SER A 117 6.86 27.27 -32.96
CA SER A 117 8.07 27.76 -33.65
C SER A 117 8.14 27.39 -35.13
N SER A 118 7.41 26.35 -35.57
CA SER A 118 7.40 25.95 -36.98
C SER A 118 6.51 26.86 -37.85
N LYS A 119 5.41 27.38 -37.28
CA LYS A 119 4.48 28.27 -38.00
C LYS A 119 5.00 29.70 -38.20
N ARG A 120 5.93 30.18 -37.36
CA ARG A 120 6.51 31.53 -37.48
C ARG A 120 7.60 31.65 -38.54
N ASN A 121 8.15 30.54 -39.03
CA ASN A 121 9.30 30.54 -39.95
C ASN A 121 8.88 30.36 -41.42
N SER A 122 7.58 30.31 -41.70
CA SER A 122 7.02 30.12 -43.06
C SER A 122 6.43 31.41 -43.66
N ALA A 123 6.64 32.57 -43.02
CA ALA A 123 6.06 33.85 -43.41
C ALA A 123 7.11 34.98 -43.54
N SER A 124 8.33 34.69 -44.01
CA SER A 124 9.29 35.69 -44.49
C SER A 124 9.88 35.28 -45.83
#